data_AF-A0A524DIT8-F1
#
_entry.id   AF-A0A524DIT8-F1
#
_cell.length_a   1.000
_cell.length_b   1.000
_cell.length_c   1.000
_cell.angle_alpha   90.00
_cell.angle_beta   90.00
_cell.angle_gamma   90.00
#
_symmetry.space_group_name_H-M   'P 1'
#
loop_
_entity.id
_entity.type
_entity.pdbx_description
1 polymer ?
#
loop_
_entity_poly.entity_id
_entity_poly.type
_entity_poly.pdbx_seq_one_letter_code
_entity_poly.pdbx_strand_id
1 'polypeptide(L)' 'MVARKNVNYVKNILKTIGISPKRVQMFYCSAAEGKKFQQEVTRISNEISDLGSNPINE' A
#
# COMPACT_ATOMS: atom_id res chain seq x y z
N MET A 1 -3.12 -8.84 14.71
CA MET A 1 -4.28 -8.57 13.82
C MET A 1 -4.67 -7.09 13.72
N VAL A 2 -4.43 -6.26 14.75
CA VAL A 2 -4.76 -4.81 14.75
C VAL A 2 -4.25 -4.07 13.52
N ALA A 3 -2.98 -4.28 13.13
CA ALA A 3 -2.40 -3.66 11.93
C ALA A 3 -3.21 -3.93 10.65
N ARG A 4 -3.59 -5.19 10.40
CA ARG A 4 -4.43 -5.56 9.24
C ARG A 4 -5.78 -4.84 9.28
N LYS A 5 -6.42 -4.80 10.45
CA LYS A 5 -7.71 -4.12 10.65
C LYS A 5 -7.58 -2.63 10.33
N ASN A 6 -6.53 -1.98 10.83
CA ASN A 6 -6.27 -0.56 10.60
C ASN A 6 -6.01 -0.27 9.12
N VAL A 7 -5.21 -1.10 8.44
CA VAL A 7 -4.96 -0.98 7.00
C VAL A 7 -6.26 -1.10 6.20
N ASN A 8 -7.12 -2.07 6.54
CA ASN A 8 -8.42 -2.21 5.88
C ASN A 8 -9.33 -1.00 6.14
N TYR A 9 -9.33 -0.47 7.35
CA TYR A 9 -10.08 0.74 7.69
C TYR A 9 -9.63 1.95 6.86
N VAL A 10 -8.32 2.18 6.75
CA VAL A 10 -7.75 3.25 5.92
C VAL A 10 -8.11 3.06 4.45
N LYS A 11 -8.03 1.83 3.92
CA LYS A 11 -8.45 1.54 2.54
C LYS A 11 -9.90 1.93 2.27
N ASN A 12 -10.79 1.71 3.23
CA ASN A 12 -12.18 2.13 3.13
C ASN A 12 -12.30 3.66 3.10
N ILE A 13 -11.60 4.37 3.99
CA ILE A 13 -11.58 5.84 4.00
C ILE A 13 -11.10 6.39 2.66
N LEU A 14 -9.97 5.90 2.13
CA LEU A 14 -9.44 6.34 0.84
C LEU A 14 -10.48 6.16 -0.28
N LYS A 15 -11.14 5.01 -0.31
CA LYS A 15 -12.22 4.74 -1.27
C LYS A 15 -13.36 5.76 -1.15
N THR A 16 -13.77 6.08 0.08
CA THR A 16 -14.86 7.05 0.36
C THR A 16 -14.52 8.45 -0.14
N ILE A 17 -13.26 8.88 -0.02
CA ILE A 17 -12.82 10.22 -0.45
C ILE A 17 -12.32 10.26 -1.91
N GLY A 18 -12.57 9.22 -2.71
CA GLY A 18 -12.21 9.19 -4.13
C GLY A 18 -10.73 8.91 -4.41
N ILE A 19 -9.97 8.45 -3.42
CA ILE A 19 -8.55 8.11 -3.58
C ILE A 19 -8.41 6.59 -3.73
N SER A 20 -7.58 6.16 -4.68
CA SER A 20 -7.33 4.74 -4.91
C SER A 20 -6.82 4.03 -3.65
N PRO A 21 -7.52 3.00 -3.13
CA PRO A 21 -7.07 2.22 -1.97
C PRO A 21 -5.78 1.44 -2.23
N LYS A 22 -5.39 1.28 -3.51
CA LYS A 22 -4.11 0.67 -3.90
C LYS A 22 -2.89 1.48 -3.44
N ARG A 23 -3.08 2.76 -3.08
CA ARG A 23 -2.03 3.62 -2.51
C ARG A 23 -1.55 3.17 -1.12
N VAL A 24 -2.29 2.29 -0.44
CA VAL A 24 -1.89 1.70 0.85
C VAL A 24 -1.86 0.19 0.72
N GLN A 25 -0.72 -0.42 1.01
CA GLN A 25 -0.53 -1.87 0.95
C GLN A 25 0.15 -2.40 2.21
N MET A 26 -0.09 -3.67 2.52
CA MET A 26 0.51 -4.37 3.64
C MET A 26 0.82 -5.78 3.19
N PHE A 27 2.03 -6.24 3.47
CA PHE A 27 2.48 -7.61 3.24
C PHE A 27 3.21 -8.13 4.48
N TYR A 28 3.33 -9.45 4.59
CA TYR A 28 4.06 -10.09 5.68
C TYR A 28 5.47 -10.46 5.20
N CYS A 29 6.47 -10.04 5.95
CA CYS A 29 7.86 -10.35 5.70
C CYS A 29 8.60 -10.53 7.02
N SER A 30 9.26 -11.66 7.19
CA SER A 30 10.20 -11.93 8.29
C SER A 30 11.58 -11.35 7.97
N ALA A 31 12.45 -11.32 8.99
CA ALA A 31 13.81 -10.80 8.84
C ALA A 31 14.68 -11.61 7.85
N ALA A 32 14.37 -12.88 7.62
CA ALA A 32 15.10 -13.75 6.69
C ALA A 32 14.61 -13.64 5.23
N GLU A 33 13.48 -12.96 4.98
CA GLU A 33 12.80 -12.94 3.68
C GLU A 33 13.25 -11.75 2.80
N GLY A 34 14.55 -11.45 2.75
CA GLY A 34 15.07 -10.28 2.00
C GLY A 34 14.69 -10.26 0.51
N LYS A 35 14.69 -11.42 -0.17
CA LYS A 35 14.27 -11.52 -1.58
C LYS A 35 12.79 -11.18 -1.77
N LYS A 36 11.93 -11.64 -0.85
CA LYS A 36 10.49 -11.34 -0.89
C LYS A 36 10.24 -9.86 -0.63
N PHE A 37 10.96 -9.27 0.32
CA PHE A 37 10.90 -7.83 0.56
C PHE A 37 11.23 -7.04 -0.71
N GLN A 38 12.32 -7.37 -1.39
CA GLN A 38 12.70 -6.74 -2.66
C GLN A 38 11.56 -6.85 -3.68
N GLN A 39 11.01 -8.06 -3.88
CA GLN A 39 9.94 -8.31 -4.85
C GLN A 39 8.66 -7.51 -4.54
N GLU A 40 8.22 -7.50 -3.28
CA GLU A 40 7.03 -6.77 -2.86
C GLU A 40 7.22 -5.26 -2.98
N VAL A 41 8.38 -4.73 -2.58
CA VAL A 41 8.68 -3.29 -2.72
C VAL A 41 8.71 -2.89 -4.20
N THR A 42 9.36 -3.67 -5.08
CA THR A 42 9.35 -3.38 -6.51
C THR A 42 7.93 -3.41 -7.09
N ARG A 43 7.13 -4.42 -6.75
CA ARG A 43 5.72 -4.51 -7.20
C ARG A 43 4.91 -3.29 -6.73
N ILE A 44 5.00 -2.94 -5.45
CA ILE A 44 4.28 -1.80 -4.87
C ILE A 44 4.73 -0.49 -5.54
N SER A 45 6.02 -0.27 -5.71
CA SER A 45 6.54 0.94 -6.36
C SER A 45 6.02 1.09 -7.79
N ASN A 46 5.98 0.00 -8.56
CA ASN A 46 5.42 0.02 -9.91
C ASN A 46 3.92 0.38 -9.88
N GLU A 47 3.14 -0.27 -9.01
CA GLU A 47 1.71 0.04 -8.88
C GLU A 47 1.45 1.49 -8.45
N ILE A 48 2.28 2.06 -7.57
CA ILE A 48 2.18 3.48 -7.18
C ILE A 48 2.54 4.39 -8.35
N SER A 49 3.59 4.06 -9.11
CA SER A 49 3.98 4.80 -10.30
C SER A 49 2.85 4.83 -11.35
N ASP A 50 2.17 3.71 -11.57
CA ASP A 50 1.05 3.60 -12.50
C ASP A 50 -0.19 4.41 -12.06
N LEU A 51 -0.37 4.62 -10.74
CA LEU A 51 -1.42 5.48 -10.21
C LEU A 51 -1.13 6.97 -10.38
N GLY A 52 0.10 7.34 -10.75
CA GLY A 52 0.55 8.72 -10.88
C GLY A 52 0.59 9.46 -9.53
N SER A 53 0.80 10.78 -9.63
CA SER A 53 0.96 11.68 -8.49
C SER A 53 -0.19 11.57 -7.47
N ASN A 54 0.13 11.84 -6.20
CA ASN A 54 -0.87 11.84 -5.15
C ASN A 54 -1.91 12.95 -5.43
N PRO A 55 -3.23 12.65 -5.40
CA PRO A 55 -4.26 13.67 -5.56
C PRO A 55 -4.34 14.65 -4.38
N ILE A 56 -3.77 14.30 -3.21
CA ILE A 56 -3.57 15.20 -2.08
C ILE A 56 -2.19 15.85 -2.27
N ASN A 57 -2.10 16.82 -3.17
CA ASN A 57 -0.96 17.72 -3.20
C ASN A 57 -1.26 18.89 -2.24
N GLU A 58 -0.23 19.35 -1.53
CA GLU A 58 -0.26 20.69 -0.90
C GLU A 58 -0.25 21.78 -1.98
#